data_AF-A0A7C6HW01-F1
#
_entry.id   AF-A0A7C6HW01-F1
#
_cell.length_a   1.000
_cell.length_b   1.000
_cell.length_c   1.000
_cell.angle_alpha   90.00
_cell.angle_beta   90.00
_cell.angle_gamma   90.00
#
_symmetry.space_group_name_H-M   'P 1'
#
loop_
_entity.id
_entity.type
_entity.pdbx_description
1 polymer ?
#
loop_
_entity_poly.entity_id
_entity_poly.type
_entity_poly.pdbx_seq_one_letter_code
_entity_poly.pdbx_strand_id
1 'polypeptide(L)'
;MIKVSLKDGSVREFEKGTTILEAAKAIHKGLEKEAVAGRVNGIVQGLNYKLEEDSELEILKFEDEDGNHTYRHTSSHILAQAVKRLFPEAKLGIGPAIDNGFYYDFDLEHRFTDEDLVNLEKEMKKIIKENHPLERFTLPREEAIRFMEERQEPYKVELIKDLPEDAEISFYKEGDFIDLCAGPHMPSTGAVKAIKLMSVAGAYWRGNEKNKMLQRIYGTSFPKQKLLDEYIERLEEAKKRDHRKIGKEMDLFAIYDEGPGFPFFLPKGMVIRNELEAFWRKAHIERGYQEIKTPLILSEALWHTSGHWDHYKDNMYFTKIDDNDFAVKPMNCPGAMLAYKRKMYSYRDFPIRMAEMGQVHRHELSGALHGLMRVRTFTQDDAHIFMLPEQVKSEIAGVIDFINYVYSIFGFKYHIELSTKPEDSMGTEEEWEMATNALKEALNEKGIPFIINEGDGAFYGPKIDFHLEDSIGRTWQCGTIQLDFQMPQRFDLTYVGKDGEKHVPIMIHRVIFGSVERFIGILTEHFAGKFPLWLAPVQVKLLTVTERFADFAEEVGRKLREEGLRVEVDIRNEKIGYKIREARNERVSYIGVIGEKEMNSGQLSVRSNKEGELGSIKIEDFVEKLKKEIKEKAY
;
A
#
# COMPACT_ATOMS: atom_id res chain seq x y z
N MET A 1 -13.82 -35.70 -31.35
CA MET A 1 -13.83 -34.24 -31.20
C MET A 1 -14.33 -33.94 -29.81
N ILE A 2 -13.66 -33.06 -29.08
CA ILE A 2 -14.09 -32.50 -27.80
C ILE A 2 -14.59 -31.07 -28.02
N LYS A 3 -15.54 -30.62 -27.21
CA LYS A 3 -16.07 -29.26 -27.24
C LYS A 3 -15.38 -28.41 -26.20
N VAL A 4 -14.79 -27.31 -26.65
CA VAL A 4 -14.10 -26.35 -25.79
C VAL A 4 -14.83 -25.02 -25.84
N SER A 5 -15.39 -24.63 -24.70
CA SER A 5 -16.04 -23.33 -24.50
C SER A 5 -15.00 -22.26 -24.18
N LEU A 6 -15.09 -21.09 -24.82
CA LEU A 6 -14.19 -19.96 -24.61
C LEU A 6 -14.90 -18.86 -23.82
N LYS A 7 -14.11 -17.93 -23.25
CA LYS A 7 -14.58 -16.81 -22.44
C LYS A 7 -15.59 -15.89 -23.14
N ASP A 8 -15.56 -15.83 -24.48
CA ASP A 8 -16.52 -15.06 -25.29
C ASP A 8 -17.86 -15.79 -25.52
N GLY A 9 -18.04 -16.97 -24.91
CA GLY A 9 -19.21 -17.83 -25.08
C GLY A 9 -19.19 -18.65 -26.36
N SER A 10 -18.16 -18.53 -27.20
CA SER A 10 -18.02 -19.37 -28.39
C SER A 10 -17.57 -20.78 -28.00
N VAL A 11 -18.04 -21.77 -28.76
CA VAL A 11 -17.65 -23.18 -28.60
C VAL A 11 -16.91 -23.62 -29.85
N ARG A 12 -15.74 -24.23 -29.66
CA ARG A 12 -14.93 -24.79 -30.75
C ARG A 12 -14.71 -26.27 -30.54
N GLU A 13 -14.57 -27.01 -31.64
CA GLU A 13 -14.28 -28.44 -31.60
C GLU A 13 -12.80 -28.71 -31.88
N PHE A 14 -12.17 -29.50 -31.02
CA PHE A 14 -10.77 -29.91 -31.14
C PHE A 14 -10.65 -31.44 -31.15
N GLU A 15 -9.55 -31.95 -31.70
CA GLU A 15 -9.24 -33.38 -31.56
C GLU A 15 -8.87 -33.70 -30.11
N LYS A 16 -9.27 -34.87 -29.62
CA LYS A 16 -8.92 -35.31 -28.27
C LYS A 16 -7.40 -35.40 -28.16
N GLY A 17 -6.83 -34.80 -27.10
CA GLY A 17 -5.39 -34.71 -26.89
C GLY A 17 -4.73 -33.45 -27.47
N THR A 18 -5.51 -32.54 -28.08
CA THR A 18 -5.01 -31.21 -28.50
C THR A 18 -4.48 -30.45 -27.28
N THR A 19 -3.29 -29.89 -27.39
CA THR A 19 -2.69 -29.11 -26.31
C THR A 19 -3.30 -27.71 -26.21
N ILE A 20 -3.20 -27.07 -25.03
CA ILE A 20 -3.60 -25.67 -24.86
C ILE A 20 -2.87 -24.75 -25.85
N LEU A 21 -1.59 -25.01 -26.14
CA LEU A 21 -0.82 -24.27 -27.14
C LEU A 21 -1.41 -24.37 -28.56
N GLU A 22 -1.78 -25.58 -28.98
CA GLU A 22 -2.40 -25.83 -30.28
C GLU A 22 -3.79 -25.21 -30.36
N ALA A 23 -4.58 -25.30 -29.29
CA ALA A 23 -5.87 -24.64 -29.17
C ALA A 23 -5.73 -23.11 -29.30
N ALA A 24 -4.77 -22.50 -28.59
CA ALA A 24 -4.50 -21.06 -28.67
C ALA A 24 -4.19 -20.61 -30.12
N LYS A 25 -3.35 -21.38 -30.82
CA LYS A 25 -3.00 -21.13 -32.23
C LYS A 25 -4.20 -21.19 -33.16
N ALA A 26 -5.12 -22.13 -32.92
CA ALA A 26 -6.32 -22.32 -33.72
C ALA A 26 -7.41 -21.28 -33.41
N ILE A 27 -7.44 -20.73 -32.19
CA ILE A 27 -8.40 -19.69 -31.79
C ILE A 27 -8.16 -18.40 -32.56
N HIS A 28 -6.93 -17.86 -32.47
CA HIS A 28 -6.54 -16.63 -33.14
C HIS A 28 -5.04 -16.67 -33.50
N LYS A 29 -4.72 -16.36 -34.74
CA LYS A 29 -3.33 -16.34 -35.22
C LYS A 29 -2.51 -15.31 -34.46
N GLY A 30 -1.45 -15.75 -33.78
CA GLY A 30 -0.59 -14.92 -32.94
C GLY A 30 -0.87 -15.03 -31.45
N LEU A 31 -2.01 -15.59 -31.03
CA LEU A 31 -2.32 -15.83 -29.62
C LEU A 31 -1.35 -16.85 -29.01
N GLU A 32 -0.86 -17.80 -29.81
CA GLU A 32 0.15 -18.78 -29.38
C GLU A 32 1.47 -18.16 -28.92
N LYS A 33 1.75 -16.90 -29.31
CA LYS A 33 2.95 -16.17 -28.90
C LYS A 33 2.77 -15.38 -27.61
N GLU A 34 1.52 -15.06 -27.27
CA GLU A 34 1.17 -14.31 -26.06
C GLU A 34 0.71 -15.24 -24.93
N ALA A 35 0.28 -16.46 -25.26
CA ALA A 35 -0.14 -17.46 -24.30
C ALA A 35 1.01 -17.86 -23.37
N VAL A 36 0.70 -17.90 -22.08
CA VAL A 36 1.62 -18.27 -21.00
C VAL A 36 1.12 -19.53 -20.29
N ALA A 37 -0.18 -19.62 -20.04
CA ALA A 37 -0.86 -20.78 -19.46
C ALA A 37 -2.31 -20.85 -20.01
N GLY A 38 -3.08 -21.85 -19.59
CA GLY A 38 -4.52 -21.86 -19.80
C GLY A 38 -5.27 -22.32 -18.57
N ARG A 39 -6.41 -21.70 -18.27
CA ARG A 39 -7.33 -22.13 -17.22
C ARG A 39 -8.33 -23.10 -17.85
N VAL A 40 -8.29 -24.36 -17.43
CA VAL A 40 -9.18 -25.43 -17.89
C VAL A 40 -10.13 -25.79 -16.75
N ASN A 41 -11.42 -25.56 -16.93
CA ASN A 41 -12.45 -25.83 -15.91
C ASN A 41 -12.10 -25.20 -14.54
N GLY A 42 -11.60 -23.97 -14.53
CA GLY A 42 -11.18 -23.26 -13.32
C GLY A 42 -9.75 -23.53 -12.85
N ILE A 43 -9.06 -24.55 -13.38
CA ILE A 43 -7.71 -24.97 -12.94
C ILE A 43 -6.65 -24.47 -13.92
N VAL A 44 -5.60 -23.81 -13.41
CA VAL A 44 -4.48 -23.31 -14.24
C VAL A 44 -3.57 -24.46 -14.66
N GLN A 45 -3.35 -24.58 -15.97
CA GLN A 45 -2.56 -25.63 -16.60
C GLN A 45 -1.49 -25.02 -17.53
N GLY A 46 -0.35 -25.71 -17.65
CA GLY A 46 0.71 -25.31 -18.57
C GLY A 46 0.30 -25.53 -20.04
N LEU A 47 0.94 -24.83 -20.98
CA LEU A 47 0.49 -24.86 -22.39
C LEU A 47 0.60 -26.24 -23.08
N ASN A 48 1.42 -27.14 -22.54
CA ASN A 48 1.55 -28.51 -23.03
C ASN A 48 0.47 -29.47 -22.48
N TYR A 49 -0.42 -28.99 -21.61
CA TYR A 49 -1.54 -29.78 -21.10
C TYR A 49 -2.47 -30.18 -22.24
N LYS A 50 -2.87 -31.46 -22.24
CA LYS A 50 -3.72 -32.06 -23.27
C LYS A 50 -5.18 -32.00 -22.85
N LEU A 51 -6.02 -31.52 -23.75
CA LEU A 51 -7.46 -31.49 -23.55
C LEU A 51 -8.03 -32.88 -23.90
N GLU A 52 -8.40 -33.64 -22.87
CA GLU A 52 -8.89 -35.03 -23.02
C GLU A 52 -10.43 -35.13 -23.08
N GLU A 53 -11.12 -34.10 -22.59
CA GLU A 53 -12.57 -34.04 -22.39
C GLU A 53 -13.11 -32.64 -22.73
N ASP A 54 -14.43 -32.54 -22.84
CA ASP A 54 -15.12 -31.25 -23.01
C ASP A 54 -14.79 -30.32 -21.83
N SER A 55 -14.46 -29.07 -22.13
CA SER A 55 -13.92 -28.16 -21.12
C SER A 55 -14.19 -26.69 -21.43
N GLU A 56 -14.13 -25.86 -20.39
CA GLU A 56 -14.01 -24.42 -20.52
C GLU A 56 -12.53 -24.03 -20.52
N LEU A 57 -12.11 -23.26 -21.52
CA LEU A 57 -10.72 -22.83 -21.71
C LEU A 57 -10.63 -21.31 -21.75
N GLU A 58 -9.84 -20.76 -20.83
CA GLU A 58 -9.36 -19.38 -20.87
C GLU A 58 -7.85 -19.39 -21.16
N ILE A 59 -7.42 -18.69 -22.20
CA ILE A 59 -5.98 -18.50 -22.48
C ILE A 59 -5.46 -17.36 -21.63
N LEU A 60 -4.47 -17.64 -20.79
CA LEU A 60 -3.85 -16.67 -19.89
C LEU A 60 -2.59 -16.09 -20.54
N LYS A 61 -2.49 -14.77 -20.52
CA LYS A 61 -1.34 -13.98 -20.96
C LYS A 61 -0.48 -13.58 -19.76
N PHE A 62 0.65 -12.92 -20.01
CA PHE A 62 1.53 -12.46 -18.92
C PHE A 62 0.86 -11.40 -18.03
N GLU A 63 -0.07 -10.62 -18.55
CA GLU A 63 -0.77 -9.58 -17.79
C GLU A 63 -1.80 -10.14 -16.81
N ASP A 64 -2.24 -11.39 -17.00
CA ASP A 64 -3.14 -12.09 -16.09
C ASP A 64 -2.36 -12.61 -14.87
N GLU A 65 -2.98 -12.60 -13.69
CA GLU A 65 -2.35 -13.00 -12.41
C GLU A 65 -1.72 -14.40 -12.48
N ASP A 66 -2.53 -15.40 -12.82
CA ASP A 66 -2.11 -16.80 -12.97
C ASP A 66 -1.07 -16.98 -14.10
N GLY A 67 -1.14 -16.14 -15.13
CA GLY A 67 -0.16 -16.14 -16.22
C GLY A 67 1.20 -15.64 -15.73
N ASN A 68 1.25 -14.48 -15.08
CA ASN A 68 2.50 -13.95 -14.54
C ASN A 68 3.13 -14.91 -13.51
N HIS A 69 2.31 -15.58 -12.69
CA HIS A 69 2.77 -16.58 -11.72
C HIS A 69 3.43 -17.76 -12.42
N THR A 70 2.78 -18.33 -13.45
CA THR A 70 3.34 -19.45 -14.23
C THR A 70 4.68 -19.07 -14.90
N TYR A 71 4.76 -17.87 -15.46
CA TYR A 71 5.98 -17.35 -16.08
C TYR A 71 7.13 -17.21 -15.09
N ARG A 72 6.86 -16.64 -13.91
CA ARG A 72 7.85 -16.41 -12.85
C ARG A 72 8.24 -17.71 -12.13
N HIS A 73 7.34 -18.68 -12.05
CA HIS A 73 7.64 -19.99 -11.49
C HIS A 73 8.65 -20.75 -12.36
N THR A 74 8.55 -20.63 -13.68
CA THR A 74 9.60 -21.12 -14.59
C THR A 74 10.93 -20.41 -14.35
N SER A 75 10.89 -19.11 -14.07
CA SER A 75 12.09 -18.32 -13.79
C SER A 75 12.77 -18.73 -12.47
N SER A 76 12.01 -19.18 -11.46
CA SER A 76 12.57 -19.71 -10.21
C SER A 76 13.28 -21.06 -10.43
N HIS A 77 12.75 -21.94 -11.28
CA HIS A 77 13.43 -23.18 -11.68
C HIS A 77 14.75 -22.91 -12.40
N ILE A 78 14.75 -21.97 -13.36
CA ILE A 78 15.98 -21.53 -14.04
C ILE A 78 17.03 -21.02 -13.04
N LEU A 79 16.62 -20.32 -11.98
CA LEU A 79 17.52 -19.90 -10.90
C LEU A 79 18.06 -21.12 -10.12
N ALA A 80 17.21 -22.06 -9.73
CA ALA A 80 17.64 -23.26 -9.03
C ALA A 80 18.62 -24.11 -9.86
N GLN A 81 18.36 -24.26 -11.17
CA GLN A 81 19.28 -24.90 -12.10
C GLN A 81 20.60 -24.15 -12.18
N ALA A 82 20.59 -22.81 -12.28
CA ALA A 82 21.81 -22.01 -12.32
C ALA A 82 22.64 -22.16 -11.04
N VAL A 83 21.98 -22.15 -9.86
CA VAL A 83 22.65 -22.40 -8.58
C VAL A 83 23.24 -23.80 -8.57
N LYS A 84 22.50 -24.84 -8.98
CA LYS A 84 23.04 -26.21 -9.04
C LYS A 84 24.23 -26.39 -9.98
N ARG A 85 24.34 -25.59 -11.05
CA ARG A 85 25.50 -25.61 -11.95
C ARG A 85 26.74 -24.96 -11.35
N LEU A 86 26.57 -23.86 -10.63
CA LEU A 86 27.69 -23.11 -10.03
C LEU A 86 28.07 -23.62 -8.64
N PHE A 87 27.10 -24.16 -7.89
CA PHE A 87 27.19 -24.66 -6.52
C PHE A 87 26.47 -26.03 -6.41
N PRO A 88 27.07 -27.11 -6.93
CA PRO A 88 26.44 -28.45 -6.97
C PRO A 88 26.00 -28.99 -5.60
N GLU A 89 26.66 -28.55 -4.53
CA GLU A 89 26.42 -28.91 -3.14
C GLU A 89 25.20 -28.24 -2.52
N ALA A 90 24.68 -27.16 -3.12
CA ALA A 90 23.52 -26.42 -2.60
C ALA A 90 22.29 -27.33 -2.51
N LYS A 91 21.55 -27.29 -1.40
CA LYS A 91 20.27 -28.03 -1.27
C LYS A 91 19.10 -27.09 -1.51
N LEU A 92 18.08 -27.59 -2.18
CA LEU A 92 16.94 -26.80 -2.65
C LEU A 92 15.80 -26.85 -1.65
N GLY A 93 15.37 -25.68 -1.17
CA GLY A 93 14.17 -25.51 -0.36
C GLY A 93 12.93 -25.27 -1.23
N ILE A 94 12.29 -24.13 -1.02
CA ILE A 94 11.09 -23.69 -1.74
C ILE A 94 11.41 -22.53 -2.68
N GLY A 95 10.71 -22.48 -3.82
CA GLY A 95 10.93 -21.43 -4.81
C GLY A 95 9.67 -20.97 -5.56
N PRO A 96 8.71 -20.34 -4.88
CA PRO A 96 7.46 -19.93 -5.49
C PRO A 96 7.61 -18.66 -6.34
N ALA A 97 6.66 -18.48 -7.26
CA ALA A 97 6.35 -17.17 -7.83
C ALA A 97 5.62 -16.29 -6.80
N ILE A 98 5.83 -14.98 -6.92
CA ILE A 98 5.16 -13.94 -6.12
C ILE A 98 4.72 -12.80 -7.06
N ASP A 99 3.85 -11.91 -6.58
CA ASP A 99 3.17 -10.87 -7.37
C ASP A 99 4.08 -9.99 -8.23
N ASN A 100 5.34 -9.83 -7.83
CA ASN A 100 6.32 -8.98 -8.53
C ASN A 100 7.62 -9.71 -8.90
N GLY A 101 7.64 -11.05 -8.81
CA GLY A 101 8.84 -11.82 -9.11
C GLY A 101 8.78 -13.26 -8.62
N PHE A 102 9.88 -13.75 -8.09
CA PHE A 102 10.01 -15.07 -7.50
C PHE A 102 11.13 -15.02 -6.46
N TYR A 103 11.19 -16.05 -5.62
CA TYR A 103 12.40 -16.31 -4.85
C TYR A 103 12.73 -17.79 -4.88
N TYR A 104 13.91 -18.14 -4.39
CA TYR A 104 14.27 -19.53 -4.13
C TYR A 104 15.17 -19.61 -2.89
N ASP A 105 14.88 -20.55 -2.00
CA ASP A 105 15.63 -20.82 -0.78
C ASP A 105 16.70 -21.90 -1.00
N PHE A 106 17.93 -21.60 -0.60
CA PHE A 106 19.08 -22.48 -0.73
C PHE A 106 19.75 -22.74 0.62
N ASP A 107 20.04 -24.01 0.88
CA ASP A 107 20.96 -24.40 1.95
C ASP A 107 22.36 -24.60 1.37
N LEU A 108 23.26 -23.71 1.73
CA LEU A 108 24.62 -23.67 1.22
C LEU A 108 25.53 -23.00 2.27
N GLU A 109 26.72 -23.55 2.48
CA GLU A 109 27.70 -22.95 3.40
C GLU A 109 28.26 -21.62 2.87
N HIS A 110 28.52 -21.56 1.56
CA HIS A 110 28.93 -20.32 0.88
C HIS A 110 27.84 -19.28 0.97
N ARG A 111 28.18 -18.06 1.41
CA ARG A 111 27.23 -16.95 1.49
C ARG A 111 27.18 -16.20 0.17
N PHE A 112 26.00 -16.12 -0.45
CA PHE A 112 25.82 -15.40 -1.71
C PHE A 112 26.16 -13.91 -1.56
N THR A 113 26.94 -13.41 -2.51
CA THR A 113 27.36 -12.02 -2.64
C THR A 113 26.72 -11.36 -3.87
N ASP A 114 26.82 -10.03 -3.98
CA ASP A 114 26.36 -9.31 -5.18
C ASP A 114 27.10 -9.79 -6.45
N GLU A 115 28.36 -10.20 -6.33
CA GLU A 115 29.12 -10.78 -7.44
C GLU A 115 28.57 -12.16 -7.85
N ASP A 116 28.17 -12.99 -6.88
CA ASP A 116 27.50 -14.26 -7.16
C ASP A 116 26.18 -14.04 -7.90
N LEU A 117 25.40 -13.03 -7.52
CA LEU A 117 24.16 -12.69 -8.26
C LEU A 117 24.45 -12.33 -9.72
N VAL A 118 25.52 -11.57 -9.99
CA VAL A 118 25.92 -11.25 -11.37
C VAL A 118 26.33 -12.50 -12.15
N ASN A 119 27.01 -13.45 -11.51
CA ASN A 119 27.43 -14.71 -12.14
C ASN A 119 26.24 -15.67 -12.35
N LEU A 120 25.33 -15.76 -11.38
CA LEU A 120 24.08 -16.51 -11.50
C LEU A 120 23.22 -15.96 -12.62
N GLU A 121 23.05 -14.63 -12.75
CA GLU A 121 22.32 -14.04 -13.88
C GLU A 121 22.92 -14.41 -15.24
N LYS A 122 24.26 -14.50 -15.35
CA LYS A 122 24.91 -14.95 -16.58
C LYS A 122 24.60 -16.41 -16.88
N GLU A 123 24.63 -17.29 -15.88
CA GLU A 123 24.32 -18.71 -16.05
C GLU A 123 22.83 -18.93 -16.35
N MET A 124 21.92 -18.19 -15.70
CA MET A 124 20.48 -18.20 -16.02
C MET A 124 20.23 -17.78 -17.48
N LYS A 125 20.92 -16.74 -17.97
CA LYS A 125 20.83 -16.33 -19.38
C LYS A 125 21.38 -17.38 -20.33
N LYS A 126 22.34 -18.19 -19.91
CA LYS A 126 22.84 -19.33 -20.69
C LYS A 126 21.80 -20.45 -20.75
N ILE A 127 21.20 -20.83 -19.62
CA ILE A 127 20.09 -21.80 -19.53
C ILE A 127 18.90 -21.39 -20.40
N ILE A 128 18.52 -20.12 -20.38
CA ILE A 128 17.46 -19.56 -21.23
C ILE A 128 17.80 -19.74 -22.72
N LYS A 129 19.06 -19.52 -23.11
CA LYS A 129 19.51 -19.72 -24.50
C LYS A 129 19.56 -21.20 -24.92
N GLU A 130 19.82 -22.10 -23.98
CA GLU A 130 19.79 -23.55 -24.22
C GLU A 130 18.36 -24.04 -24.50
N ASN A 131 17.33 -23.33 -24.02
CA ASN A 131 15.91 -23.56 -24.34
C ASN A 131 15.45 -24.99 -24.07
N HIS A 132 15.78 -25.52 -22.88
CA HIS A 132 15.37 -26.87 -22.47
C HIS A 132 13.84 -26.97 -22.39
N PRO A 133 13.24 -28.06 -22.89
CA PRO A 133 11.82 -28.33 -22.63
C PRO A 133 11.60 -28.62 -21.15
N LEU A 134 10.44 -28.21 -20.63
CA LEU A 134 10.01 -28.56 -19.27
C LEU A 134 9.09 -29.78 -19.33
N GLU A 135 9.60 -30.91 -18.86
CA GLU A 135 8.93 -32.20 -18.90
C GLU A 135 8.38 -32.56 -17.51
N ARG A 136 7.06 -32.64 -17.38
CA ARG A 136 6.39 -33.10 -16.16
C ARG A 136 6.35 -34.62 -16.11
N PHE A 137 6.74 -35.22 -14.99
CA PHE A 137 6.54 -36.63 -14.70
C PHE A 137 6.14 -36.84 -13.25
N THR A 138 5.60 -38.01 -12.91
CA THR A 138 5.16 -38.36 -11.56
C THR A 138 5.86 -39.61 -11.09
N LEU A 139 6.05 -39.73 -9.78
CA LEU A 139 6.57 -40.96 -9.15
C LEU A 139 5.68 -41.35 -7.97
N PRO A 140 5.54 -42.65 -7.68
CA PRO A 140 4.97 -43.11 -6.42
C PRO A 140 5.73 -42.52 -5.23
N ARG A 141 5.04 -42.30 -4.10
CA ARG A 141 5.61 -41.63 -2.92
C ARG A 141 6.93 -42.21 -2.42
N GLU A 142 7.02 -43.53 -2.30
CA GLU A 142 8.25 -44.19 -1.83
C GLU A 142 9.40 -44.05 -2.84
N GLU A 143 9.10 -44.04 -4.14
CA GLU A 143 10.10 -43.81 -5.20
C GLU A 143 10.53 -42.34 -5.22
N ALA A 144 9.59 -41.41 -5.07
CA ALA A 144 9.85 -39.97 -4.98
C ALA A 144 10.78 -39.62 -3.80
N ILE A 145 10.54 -40.21 -2.63
CA ILE A 145 11.40 -40.03 -1.45
C ILE A 145 12.81 -40.55 -1.73
N ARG A 146 12.95 -41.80 -2.19
CA ARG A 146 14.26 -42.38 -2.53
C ARG A 146 14.99 -41.57 -3.59
N PHE A 147 14.27 -41.12 -4.62
CA PHE A 147 14.82 -40.31 -5.70
C PHE A 147 15.41 -38.99 -5.19
N MET A 148 14.78 -38.34 -4.21
CA MET A 148 15.30 -37.11 -3.60
C MET A 148 16.40 -37.37 -2.55
N GLU A 149 16.35 -38.50 -1.83
CA GLU A 149 17.42 -38.92 -0.90
C GLU A 149 18.73 -39.21 -1.65
N GLU A 150 18.68 -39.92 -2.79
CA GLU A 150 19.84 -40.23 -3.63
C GLU A 150 20.49 -38.95 -4.21
N ARG A 151 19.67 -37.93 -4.50
CA ARG A 151 20.12 -36.60 -4.93
C ARG A 151 20.52 -35.70 -3.77
N GLN A 152 20.42 -36.21 -2.53
CA GLN A 152 20.72 -35.51 -1.29
C GLN A 152 19.93 -34.20 -1.14
N GLU A 153 18.62 -34.21 -1.41
CA GLU A 153 17.72 -33.06 -1.29
C GLU A 153 16.80 -33.20 -0.05
N PRO A 154 17.31 -32.98 1.18
CA PRO A 154 16.57 -33.28 2.41
C PRO A 154 15.26 -32.50 2.54
N TYR A 155 15.26 -31.24 2.12
CA TYR A 155 14.06 -30.39 2.17
C TYR A 155 12.95 -30.90 1.24
N LYS A 156 13.30 -31.43 0.06
CA LYS A 156 12.31 -32.02 -0.85
C LYS A 156 11.74 -33.32 -0.30
N VAL A 157 12.56 -34.12 0.39
CA VAL A 157 12.10 -35.32 1.11
C VAL A 157 11.09 -34.96 2.20
N GLU A 158 11.37 -33.93 3.00
CA GLU A 158 10.43 -33.42 4.00
C GLU A 158 9.12 -32.94 3.36
N LEU A 159 9.18 -32.17 2.27
CA LEU A 159 7.99 -31.71 1.56
C LEU A 159 7.13 -32.86 1.07
N ILE A 160 7.74 -33.91 0.49
CA ILE A 160 6.98 -35.10 0.04
C ILE A 160 6.28 -35.77 1.21
N LYS A 161 6.97 -35.97 2.34
CA LYS A 161 6.42 -36.64 3.53
C LYS A 161 5.20 -35.92 4.11
N ASP A 162 5.14 -34.60 3.96
CA ASP A 162 4.06 -33.77 4.48
C ASP A 162 2.83 -33.66 3.56
N LEU A 163 2.95 -34.08 2.29
CA LEU A 163 1.80 -34.09 1.39
C LEU A 163 0.77 -35.15 1.83
N PRO A 164 -0.55 -34.89 1.67
CA PRO A 164 -1.61 -35.88 1.93
C PRO A 164 -1.32 -37.22 1.27
N GLU A 165 -1.68 -38.35 1.90
CA GLU A 165 -1.28 -39.69 1.43
C GLU A 165 -1.63 -39.97 -0.05
N ASP A 166 -2.76 -39.44 -0.50
CA ASP A 166 -3.31 -39.56 -1.85
C ASP A 166 -2.83 -38.50 -2.84
N ALA A 167 -1.98 -37.57 -2.42
CA ALA A 167 -1.46 -36.51 -3.28
C ALA A 167 -0.56 -37.07 -4.40
N GLU A 168 -0.79 -36.59 -5.64
CA GLU A 168 0.09 -36.87 -6.77
C GLU A 168 1.43 -36.11 -6.61
N ILE A 169 2.53 -36.85 -6.66
CA ILE A 169 3.87 -36.27 -6.53
C ILE A 169 4.47 -36.09 -7.93
N SER A 170 4.56 -34.84 -8.36
CA SER A 170 5.11 -34.47 -9.66
C SER A 170 6.45 -33.78 -9.58
N PHE A 171 7.22 -33.96 -10.65
CA PHE A 171 8.52 -33.38 -10.87
C PHE A 171 8.55 -32.71 -12.24
N TYR A 172 9.40 -31.70 -12.36
CA TYR A 172 9.73 -31.08 -13.64
C TYR A 172 11.20 -31.29 -13.95
N LYS A 173 11.46 -31.76 -15.17
CA LYS A 173 12.81 -31.91 -15.73
C LYS A 173 13.06 -30.82 -16.76
N GLU A 174 14.18 -30.11 -16.64
CA GLU A 174 14.69 -29.15 -17.62
C GLU A 174 16.18 -29.41 -17.91
N GLY A 175 16.44 -30.13 -19.01
CA GLY A 175 17.77 -30.66 -19.29
C GLY A 175 18.18 -31.69 -18.22
N ASP A 176 19.29 -31.43 -17.53
CA ASP A 176 19.82 -32.30 -16.46
C ASP A 176 19.26 -31.95 -15.07
N PHE A 177 18.51 -30.86 -14.96
CA PHE A 177 17.93 -30.43 -13.70
C PHE A 177 16.54 -31.04 -13.51
N ILE A 178 16.26 -31.49 -12.29
CA ILE A 178 14.98 -32.08 -11.89
C ILE A 178 14.63 -31.52 -10.52
N ASP A 179 13.40 -31.04 -10.39
CA ASP A 179 12.87 -30.48 -9.14
C ASP A 179 11.47 -30.99 -8.83
N LEU A 180 11.17 -31.10 -7.53
CA LEU A 180 9.84 -31.42 -7.02
C LEU A 180 8.96 -30.17 -7.15
N CYS A 181 7.93 -30.25 -7.98
CA CYS A 181 7.05 -29.12 -8.24
C CYS A 181 5.71 -29.56 -8.82
N ALA A 182 4.63 -28.92 -8.38
CA ALA A 182 3.27 -29.13 -8.89
C ALA A 182 3.05 -28.43 -10.26
N GLY A 183 3.79 -27.36 -10.53
CA GLY A 183 3.60 -26.49 -11.69
C GLY A 183 2.43 -25.51 -11.52
N PRO A 184 1.88 -24.97 -12.62
CA PRO A 184 2.35 -25.16 -13.99
C PRO A 184 3.62 -24.36 -14.30
N HIS A 185 4.22 -24.65 -15.45
CA HIS A 185 5.38 -23.93 -16.00
C HIS A 185 5.19 -23.62 -17.48
N MET A 186 6.03 -22.71 -17.98
CA MET A 186 6.18 -22.45 -19.41
C MET A 186 6.70 -23.71 -20.14
N PRO A 187 6.47 -23.84 -21.47
CA PRO A 187 6.89 -25.02 -22.23
C PRO A 187 8.40 -25.27 -22.26
N SER A 188 9.21 -24.21 -22.15
CA SER A 188 10.67 -24.30 -22.21
C SER A 188 11.34 -23.16 -21.45
N THR A 189 12.60 -23.36 -21.05
CA THR A 189 13.40 -22.31 -20.37
C THR A 189 13.57 -21.07 -21.25
N GLY A 190 13.65 -21.25 -22.57
CA GLY A 190 13.80 -20.15 -23.52
C GLY A 190 12.52 -19.34 -23.76
N ALA A 191 11.38 -19.75 -23.20
CA ALA A 191 10.17 -18.93 -23.16
C ALA A 191 10.34 -17.72 -22.22
N VAL A 192 11.17 -17.86 -21.17
CA VAL A 192 11.59 -16.75 -20.32
C VAL A 192 12.59 -15.87 -21.10
N LYS A 193 12.43 -14.54 -21.05
CA LYS A 193 13.19 -13.60 -21.88
C LYS A 193 14.07 -12.68 -21.05
N ALA A 194 13.47 -11.78 -20.28
CA ALA A 194 14.17 -10.82 -19.45
C ALA A 194 14.12 -11.27 -17.99
N ILE A 195 15.27 -11.33 -17.33
CA ILE A 195 15.40 -11.79 -15.94
C ILE A 195 16.43 -10.96 -15.18
N LYS A 196 16.16 -10.70 -13.90
CA LYS A 196 17.03 -9.94 -13.00
C LYS A 196 16.96 -10.51 -11.59
N LEU A 197 18.11 -10.72 -10.96
CA LEU A 197 18.20 -11.02 -9.53
C LEU A 197 18.28 -9.71 -8.75
N MET A 198 17.55 -9.65 -7.64
CA MET A 198 17.26 -8.42 -6.92
C MET A 198 18.07 -8.31 -5.62
N SER A 199 18.02 -9.34 -4.78
CA SER A 199 18.64 -9.33 -3.45
C SER A 199 18.80 -10.74 -2.88
N VAL A 200 19.65 -10.86 -1.87
CA VAL A 200 19.77 -12.03 -1.00
C VAL A 200 19.24 -11.68 0.39
N ALA A 201 18.45 -12.58 0.99
CA ALA A 201 17.95 -12.46 2.36
C ALA A 201 18.13 -13.78 3.12
N GLY A 202 18.05 -13.73 4.45
CA GLY A 202 17.95 -14.94 5.27
C GLY A 202 16.48 -15.36 5.44
N ALA A 203 16.20 -16.65 5.35
CA ALA A 203 14.87 -17.20 5.61
C ALA A 203 14.98 -18.46 6.46
N TYR A 204 14.19 -18.57 7.52
CA TYR A 204 14.13 -19.80 8.30
C TYR A 204 13.23 -20.83 7.62
N TRP A 205 13.66 -22.09 7.58
CA TRP A 205 12.83 -23.17 7.03
C TRP A 205 11.46 -23.21 7.71
N ARG A 206 10.39 -23.18 6.91
CA ARG A 206 8.98 -23.08 7.38
C ARG A 206 8.65 -21.84 8.22
N GLY A 207 9.46 -20.79 8.13
CA GLY A 207 9.27 -19.57 8.92
C GLY A 207 9.49 -19.74 10.43
N ASN A 208 10.10 -20.85 10.87
CA ASN A 208 10.35 -21.12 12.27
C ASN A 208 11.82 -20.84 12.62
N GLU A 209 12.07 -19.84 13.46
CA GLU A 209 13.41 -19.41 13.90
C GLU A 209 14.27 -20.51 14.55
N LYS A 210 13.65 -21.60 15.00
CA LYS A 210 14.36 -22.77 15.55
C LYS A 210 14.95 -23.68 14.47
N ASN A 211 14.50 -23.55 13.23
CA ASN A 211 14.98 -24.33 12.10
C ASN A 211 16.23 -23.71 11.48
N LYS A 212 16.86 -24.45 10.55
CA LYS A 212 18.04 -23.97 9.83
C LYS A 212 17.69 -22.70 9.03
N MET A 213 18.59 -21.72 9.12
CA MET A 213 18.53 -20.50 8.30
C MET A 213 19.06 -20.81 6.90
N LEU A 214 18.23 -20.55 5.90
CA LEU A 214 18.50 -20.68 4.47
C LEU A 214 18.82 -19.31 3.86
N GLN A 215 19.42 -19.33 2.67
CA GLN A 215 19.68 -18.14 1.88
C GLN A 215 18.64 -18.03 0.77
N ARG A 216 17.82 -16.97 0.83
CA ARG A 216 16.77 -16.67 -0.13
C ARG A 216 17.29 -15.70 -1.18
N ILE A 217 17.26 -16.09 -2.45
CA ILE A 217 17.54 -15.18 -3.56
C ILE A 217 16.22 -14.72 -4.17
N TYR A 218 16.01 -13.40 -4.22
CA TYR A 218 14.87 -12.78 -4.90
C TYR A 218 15.22 -12.44 -6.34
N GLY A 219 14.28 -12.67 -7.26
CA GLY A 219 14.40 -12.32 -8.67
C GLY A 219 13.08 -11.85 -9.28
N THR A 220 13.15 -11.29 -10.47
CA THR A 220 11.98 -10.93 -11.26
C THR A 220 12.23 -11.20 -12.74
N SER A 221 11.16 -11.34 -13.52
CA SER A 221 11.25 -11.72 -14.93
C SER A 221 10.06 -11.20 -15.72
N PHE A 222 10.31 -10.85 -16.99
CA PHE A 222 9.30 -10.29 -17.90
C PHE A 222 9.47 -10.85 -19.33
N PRO A 223 8.37 -10.92 -20.11
CA PRO A 223 8.40 -11.41 -21.50
C PRO A 223 9.20 -10.49 -22.44
N LYS A 224 9.50 -9.25 -22.05
CA LYS A 224 10.24 -8.27 -22.84
C LYS A 224 11.22 -7.49 -21.96
N GLN A 225 12.42 -7.22 -22.49
CA GLN A 225 13.44 -6.42 -21.79
C GLN A 225 12.93 -5.03 -21.40
N LYS A 226 12.16 -4.38 -22.29
CA LYS A 226 11.56 -3.07 -22.01
C LYS A 226 10.70 -3.05 -20.73
N LEU A 227 9.92 -4.11 -20.49
CA LEU A 227 9.07 -4.20 -19.29
C LEU A 227 9.90 -4.38 -18.01
N LEU A 228 11.00 -5.13 -18.10
CA LEU A 228 11.96 -5.26 -17.00
C LEU A 228 12.62 -3.92 -16.71
N ASP A 229 13.08 -3.19 -17.74
CA ASP A 229 13.71 -1.89 -17.58
C ASP A 229 12.74 -0.87 -16.95
N GLU A 230 11.49 -0.82 -17.44
CA GLU A 230 10.40 -0.01 -16.88
C GLU A 230 10.06 -0.40 -15.41
N TYR A 231 10.18 -1.68 -15.05
CA TYR A 231 10.00 -2.13 -13.67
C TYR A 231 11.16 -1.70 -12.76
N ILE A 232 12.41 -1.86 -13.21
CA ILE A 232 13.59 -1.46 -12.44
C ILE A 232 13.64 0.06 -12.27
N GLU A 233 13.32 0.83 -13.31
CA GLU A 233 13.23 2.29 -13.22
C GLU A 233 12.19 2.73 -12.19
N ARG A 234 11.00 2.10 -12.17
CA ARG A 234 9.98 2.35 -11.14
C ARG A 234 10.47 2.04 -9.72
N LEU A 235 11.20 0.94 -9.52
CA LEU A 235 11.77 0.60 -8.21
C LEU A 235 12.82 1.62 -7.75
N GLU A 236 13.70 2.06 -8.65
CA GLU A 236 14.72 3.07 -8.32
C GLU A 236 14.09 4.44 -8.04
N GLU A 237 13.04 4.81 -8.77
CA GLU A 237 12.26 6.01 -8.46
C GLU A 237 11.53 5.88 -7.11
N ALA A 238 10.97 4.71 -6.79
CA ALA A 238 10.36 4.43 -5.49
C ALA A 238 11.36 4.61 -4.34
N LYS A 239 12.57 4.07 -4.47
CA LYS A 239 13.64 4.22 -3.45
C LYS A 239 14.06 5.68 -3.26
N LYS A 240 14.03 6.50 -4.30
CA LYS A 240 14.32 7.95 -4.19
C LYS A 240 13.20 8.71 -3.49
N ARG A 241 11.96 8.21 -3.60
CA ARG A 241 10.75 8.80 -3.02
C ARG A 241 10.43 8.33 -1.62
N ASP A 242 11.15 7.31 -1.11
CA ASP A 242 10.95 6.76 0.22
C ASP A 242 10.89 7.85 1.30
N HIS A 243 9.75 7.98 1.97
CA HIS A 243 9.50 9.02 2.97
C HIS A 243 10.47 8.93 4.16
N ARG A 244 11.07 7.77 4.44
CA ARG A 244 12.09 7.63 5.51
C ARG A 244 13.40 8.30 5.11
N LYS A 245 13.77 8.18 3.85
CA LYS A 245 14.96 8.86 3.29
C LYS A 245 14.70 10.36 3.21
N ILE A 246 13.59 10.77 2.58
CA ILE A 246 13.24 12.18 2.42
C ILE A 246 12.98 12.84 3.78
N GLY A 247 12.26 12.17 4.68
CA GLY A 247 11.98 12.65 6.02
C GLY A 247 13.24 12.92 6.83
N LYS A 248 14.27 12.10 6.68
CA LYS A 248 15.60 12.35 7.25
C LYS A 248 16.33 13.50 6.57
N GLU A 249 16.33 13.55 5.24
CA GLU A 249 16.99 14.62 4.46
C GLU A 249 16.39 16.01 4.74
N MET A 250 15.08 16.08 5.00
CA MET A 250 14.33 17.30 5.25
C MET A 250 14.08 17.59 6.74
N ASP A 251 14.58 16.74 7.64
CA ASP A 251 14.38 16.87 9.09
C ASP A 251 12.89 16.94 9.50
N LEU A 252 12.07 16.06 8.92
CA LEU A 252 10.61 16.01 9.16
C LEU A 252 10.27 15.17 10.39
N PHE A 253 10.84 13.98 10.49
CA PHE A 253 10.59 13.05 11.58
C PHE A 253 11.78 12.13 11.83
N ALA A 254 11.81 11.54 13.01
CA ALA A 254 12.76 10.50 13.38
C ALA A 254 12.02 9.32 14.04
N ILE A 255 12.61 8.12 13.94
CA ILE A 255 12.18 6.94 14.69
C ILE A 255 13.44 6.44 15.39
N TYR A 256 13.36 6.32 16.71
CA TYR A 256 14.46 5.89 17.56
C TYR A 256 14.19 4.50 18.12
N ASP A 257 15.24 3.79 18.52
CA ASP A 257 15.15 2.44 19.08
C ASP A 257 14.41 2.42 20.43
N GLU A 258 14.38 3.54 21.15
CA GLU A 258 13.59 3.74 22.37
C GLU A 258 12.07 3.82 22.10
N GLY A 259 11.66 4.04 20.86
CA GLY A 259 10.27 4.17 20.44
C GLY A 259 10.01 3.49 19.08
N PRO A 260 10.15 2.16 18.97
CA PRO A 260 9.96 1.46 17.71
C PRO A 260 8.48 1.55 17.30
N GLY A 261 8.21 2.20 16.17
CA GLY A 261 6.85 2.47 15.69
C GLY A 261 6.19 3.69 16.33
N PHE A 262 6.93 4.50 17.09
CA PHE A 262 6.47 5.75 17.69
C PHE A 262 7.24 6.93 17.07
N PRO A 263 6.75 7.52 15.96
CA PRO A 263 7.47 8.57 15.25
C PRO A 263 7.56 9.87 16.04
N PHE A 264 8.76 10.47 16.05
CA PHE A 264 9.04 11.79 16.57
C PHE A 264 8.89 12.80 15.44
N PHE A 265 7.88 13.65 15.48
CA PHE A 265 7.77 14.76 14.55
C PHE A 265 8.69 15.91 14.98
N LEU A 266 9.58 16.30 14.06
CA LEU A 266 10.54 17.39 14.25
C LEU A 266 9.90 18.72 13.79
N PRO A 267 10.51 19.89 14.03
CA PRO A 267 9.88 21.18 13.78
C PRO A 267 9.30 21.33 12.35
N LYS A 268 10.02 20.88 11.32
CA LYS A 268 9.55 20.94 9.92
C LYS A 268 8.39 19.98 9.67
N GLY A 269 8.43 18.75 10.22
CA GLY A 269 7.31 17.82 10.13
C GLY A 269 6.06 18.31 10.86
N MET A 270 6.23 18.98 12.02
CA MET A 270 5.13 19.58 12.76
C MET A 270 4.44 20.70 11.99
N VAL A 271 5.16 21.47 11.17
CA VAL A 271 4.51 22.45 10.27
C VAL A 271 3.54 21.75 9.33
N ILE A 272 4.00 20.71 8.62
CA ILE A 272 3.15 19.96 7.67
C ILE A 272 1.92 19.41 8.39
N ARG A 273 2.13 18.79 9.56
CA ARG A 273 1.05 18.25 10.38
C ARG A 273 0.03 19.33 10.79
N ASN A 274 0.50 20.47 11.30
CA ASN A 274 -0.37 21.55 11.75
C ASN A 274 -1.18 22.15 10.59
N GLU A 275 -0.59 22.30 9.40
CA GLU A 275 -1.29 22.77 8.21
C GLU A 275 -2.39 21.79 7.76
N LEU A 276 -2.11 20.49 7.80
CA LEU A 276 -3.11 19.45 7.52
C LEU A 276 -4.25 19.46 8.54
N GLU A 277 -3.93 19.55 9.83
CA GLU A 277 -4.94 19.62 10.89
C GLU A 277 -5.77 20.91 10.80
N ALA A 278 -5.16 22.06 10.49
CA ALA A 278 -5.86 23.32 10.29
C ALA A 278 -6.79 23.26 9.07
N PHE A 279 -6.32 22.67 7.97
CA PHE A 279 -7.15 22.42 6.79
C PHE A 279 -8.34 21.51 7.12
N TRP A 280 -8.09 20.41 7.83
CA TRP A 280 -9.12 19.48 8.28
C TRP A 280 -10.17 20.21 9.11
N ARG A 281 -9.78 20.96 10.15
CA ARG A 281 -10.73 21.67 11.05
C ARG A 281 -11.61 22.61 10.25
N LYS A 282 -11.02 23.43 9.37
CA LYS A 282 -11.77 24.35 8.51
C LYS A 282 -12.78 23.61 7.63
N ALA A 283 -12.34 22.59 6.91
CA ALA A 283 -13.20 21.85 5.98
C ALA A 283 -14.34 21.09 6.68
N HIS A 284 -14.10 20.65 7.92
CA HIS A 284 -15.08 19.98 8.79
C HIS A 284 -16.13 20.95 9.31
N ILE A 285 -15.73 22.11 9.81
CA ILE A 285 -16.64 23.16 10.29
C ILE A 285 -17.58 23.61 9.16
N GLU A 286 -17.06 23.84 7.96
CA GLU A 286 -17.85 24.22 6.77
C GLU A 286 -18.93 23.18 6.41
N ARG A 287 -18.76 21.92 6.84
CA ARG A 287 -19.68 20.80 6.58
C ARG A 287 -20.50 20.39 7.81
N GLY A 288 -20.48 21.22 8.86
CA GLY A 288 -21.29 21.01 10.07
C GLY A 288 -20.81 19.88 10.98
N TYR A 289 -19.53 19.50 10.89
CA TYR A 289 -18.93 18.59 11.87
C TYR A 289 -18.61 19.33 13.17
N GLN A 290 -18.76 18.63 14.28
CA GLN A 290 -18.48 19.11 15.63
C GLN A 290 -17.22 18.39 16.14
N GLU A 291 -16.14 19.16 16.33
CA GLU A 291 -14.89 18.61 16.86
C GLU A 291 -15.07 18.25 18.35
N ILE A 292 -14.72 17.01 18.71
CA ILE A 292 -14.70 16.48 20.07
C ILE A 292 -13.28 15.97 20.38
N LYS A 293 -13.00 15.70 21.66
CA LYS A 293 -11.76 15.05 22.10
C LYS A 293 -12.07 14.07 23.21
N THR A 294 -11.64 12.82 23.05
CA THR A 294 -11.91 11.74 23.99
C THR A 294 -10.63 11.27 24.69
N PRO A 295 -10.70 10.73 25.92
CA PRO A 295 -9.51 10.28 26.66
C PRO A 295 -8.73 9.17 25.93
N LEU A 296 -7.42 9.10 26.19
CA LEU A 296 -6.56 8.04 25.66
C LEU A 296 -6.69 6.71 26.42
N ILE A 297 -6.90 6.78 27.73
CA ILE A 297 -6.98 5.62 28.61
C ILE A 297 -8.41 5.51 29.11
N LEU A 298 -9.06 4.37 28.85
CA LEU A 298 -10.46 4.10 29.18
C LEU A 298 -10.58 2.74 29.85
N SER A 299 -11.59 2.61 30.72
CA SER A 299 -11.85 1.39 31.49
C SER A 299 -12.02 0.19 30.56
N GLU A 300 -11.50 -0.98 30.97
CA GLU A 300 -11.63 -2.22 30.20
C GLU A 300 -13.08 -2.52 29.81
N ALA A 301 -14.04 -2.27 30.72
CA ALA A 301 -15.46 -2.55 30.53
C ALA A 301 -16.06 -1.88 29.27
N LEU A 302 -15.50 -0.75 28.85
CA LEU A 302 -15.91 -0.07 27.62
C LEU A 302 -15.64 -0.93 26.38
N TRP A 303 -14.51 -1.65 26.35
CA TRP A 303 -14.09 -2.45 25.19
C TRP A 303 -14.92 -3.72 25.07
N HIS A 304 -15.30 -4.34 26.19
CA HIS A 304 -16.31 -5.41 26.25
C HIS A 304 -17.67 -4.94 25.71
N THR A 305 -18.12 -3.76 26.17
CA THR A 305 -19.39 -3.18 25.72
C THR A 305 -19.39 -2.96 24.21
N SER A 306 -18.29 -2.41 23.68
CA SER A 306 -18.14 -2.13 22.25
C SER A 306 -17.89 -3.35 21.34
N GLY A 307 -17.60 -4.53 21.90
CA GLY A 307 -17.17 -5.72 21.16
C GLY A 307 -15.69 -5.74 20.75
N HIS A 308 -14.96 -4.63 20.91
CA HIS A 308 -13.53 -4.56 20.55
C HIS A 308 -12.65 -5.49 21.39
N TRP A 309 -13.10 -5.87 22.59
CA TRP A 309 -12.37 -6.86 23.38
C TRP A 309 -12.29 -8.22 22.66
N ASP A 310 -13.40 -8.67 22.08
CA ASP A 310 -13.49 -10.00 21.47
C ASP A 310 -12.68 -10.08 20.17
N HIS A 311 -12.64 -8.98 19.41
CA HIS A 311 -12.04 -8.94 18.07
C HIS A 311 -10.67 -8.22 17.99
N TYR A 312 -10.29 -7.44 19.01
CA TYR A 312 -9.14 -6.52 18.90
C TYR A 312 -8.15 -6.53 20.07
N LYS A 313 -8.42 -7.30 21.15
CA LYS A 313 -7.58 -7.30 22.37
C LYS A 313 -6.10 -7.57 22.11
N ASP A 314 -5.76 -8.44 21.16
CA ASP A 314 -4.37 -8.82 20.88
C ASP A 314 -3.58 -7.66 20.22
N ASN A 315 -4.30 -6.66 19.71
CA ASN A 315 -3.77 -5.43 19.13
C ASN A 315 -3.86 -4.23 20.08
N MET A 316 -4.21 -4.42 21.36
CA MET A 316 -4.38 -3.35 22.36
C MET A 316 -3.22 -3.28 23.35
N TYR A 317 -3.04 -2.09 23.94
CA TYR A 317 -2.14 -1.89 25.09
C TYR A 317 -2.96 -1.77 26.37
N PHE A 318 -2.53 -2.46 27.41
CA PHE A 318 -3.21 -2.49 28.71
C PHE A 318 -2.38 -1.81 29.79
N THR A 319 -3.07 -1.25 30.77
CA THR A 319 -2.45 -0.67 31.96
C THR A 319 -3.37 -0.86 33.16
N LYS A 320 -2.82 -0.68 34.36
CA LYS A 320 -3.58 -0.70 35.61
C LYS A 320 -3.52 0.68 36.25
N ILE A 321 -4.66 1.16 36.71
CA ILE A 321 -4.76 2.36 37.53
C ILE A 321 -5.48 1.95 38.80
N ASP A 322 -4.77 2.09 39.93
CA ASP A 322 -5.13 1.47 41.20
C ASP A 322 -5.29 -0.06 41.02
N ASP A 323 -6.47 -0.60 41.34
CA ASP A 323 -6.80 -2.03 41.22
C ASP A 323 -7.69 -2.34 39.99
N ASN A 324 -7.93 -1.35 39.11
CA ASN A 324 -8.81 -1.50 37.95
C ASN A 324 -8.02 -1.63 36.65
N ASP A 325 -8.54 -2.45 35.73
CA ASP A 325 -7.95 -2.66 34.42
C ASP A 325 -8.43 -1.60 33.41
N PHE A 326 -7.47 -1.07 32.64
CA PHE A 326 -7.68 -0.06 31.62
C PHE A 326 -6.94 -0.45 30.33
N ALA A 327 -7.38 0.11 29.21
CA ALA A 327 -6.65 0.03 27.97
C ALA A 327 -6.42 1.41 27.36
N VAL A 328 -5.30 1.53 26.64
CA VAL A 328 -5.07 2.65 25.74
C VAL A 328 -5.92 2.44 24.50
N LYS A 329 -6.69 3.46 24.08
CA LYS A 329 -7.68 3.31 23.01
C LYS A 329 -7.03 2.86 21.67
N PRO A 330 -7.50 1.76 21.05
CA PRO A 330 -7.10 1.36 19.71
C PRO A 330 -7.94 2.04 18.61
N MET A 331 -9.08 2.62 18.99
CA MET A 331 -10.08 3.27 18.14
C MET A 331 -10.84 4.35 18.93
N ASN A 332 -11.40 5.36 18.24
CA ASN A 332 -12.12 6.46 18.90
C ASN A 332 -13.62 6.20 19.08
N CYS A 333 -14.19 5.22 18.37
CA CYS A 333 -15.62 4.99 18.27
C CYS A 333 -16.33 4.89 19.63
N PRO A 334 -15.83 4.12 20.61
CA PRO A 334 -16.46 4.05 21.93
C PRO A 334 -16.52 5.39 22.66
N GLY A 335 -15.50 6.25 22.49
CA GLY A 335 -15.49 7.60 23.03
C GLY A 335 -16.58 8.49 22.43
N ALA A 336 -16.81 8.38 21.11
CA ALA A 336 -17.89 9.07 20.43
C ALA A 336 -19.28 8.60 20.91
N MET A 337 -19.43 7.32 21.25
CA MET A 337 -20.69 6.79 21.79
C MET A 337 -21.01 7.43 23.15
N LEU A 338 -19.99 7.54 24.02
CA LEU A 338 -20.13 8.22 25.32
C LEU A 338 -20.44 9.71 25.14
N ALA A 339 -19.79 10.37 24.17
CA ALA A 339 -20.08 11.77 23.84
C ALA A 339 -21.53 11.96 23.40
N TYR A 340 -22.07 11.06 22.56
CA TYR A 340 -23.48 11.06 22.18
C TYR A 340 -24.38 10.88 23.41
N LYS A 341 -24.13 9.87 24.24
CA LYS A 341 -24.97 9.48 25.39
C LYS A 341 -25.17 10.58 26.45
N ARG A 342 -24.37 11.65 26.43
CA ARG A 342 -24.43 12.76 27.41
C ARG A 342 -25.79 13.45 27.52
N LYS A 343 -26.63 13.42 26.46
CA LYS A 343 -27.94 14.08 26.44
C LYS A 343 -28.92 13.36 25.51
N MET A 344 -30.20 13.66 25.70
CA MET A 344 -31.27 13.22 24.79
C MET A 344 -31.26 14.03 23.49
N TYR A 345 -31.57 13.36 22.38
CA TYR A 345 -31.70 13.95 21.05
C TYR A 345 -33.11 13.75 20.48
N SER A 346 -33.56 14.70 19.67
CA SER A 346 -34.76 14.58 18.83
C SER A 346 -34.37 14.18 17.42
N TYR A 347 -35.28 13.53 16.67
CA TYR A 347 -35.11 13.30 15.23
C TYR A 347 -34.77 14.58 14.44
N ARG A 348 -35.10 15.77 14.97
CA ARG A 348 -34.80 17.08 14.37
C ARG A 348 -33.34 17.51 14.49
N ASP A 349 -32.59 16.91 15.42
CA ASP A 349 -31.18 17.23 15.64
C ASP A 349 -30.27 16.54 14.60
N PHE A 350 -30.80 15.57 13.86
CA PHE A 350 -30.05 14.77 12.91
C PHE A 350 -29.93 15.44 11.53
N PRO A 351 -28.79 15.28 10.84
CA PRO A 351 -27.66 14.41 11.18
C PRO A 351 -26.68 15.05 12.18
N ILE A 352 -26.15 14.25 13.12
CA ILE A 352 -25.16 14.69 14.11
C ILE A 352 -23.80 14.16 13.68
N ARG A 353 -22.89 15.07 13.34
CA ARG A 353 -21.56 14.72 12.82
C ARG A 353 -20.49 15.05 13.86
N MET A 354 -19.99 14.05 14.58
CA MET A 354 -18.90 14.23 15.55
C MET A 354 -17.57 13.88 14.89
N ALA A 355 -16.55 14.71 15.06
CA ALA A 355 -15.22 14.48 14.49
C ALA A 355 -14.13 14.62 15.55
N GLU A 356 -13.05 13.87 15.47
CA GLU A 356 -11.93 13.92 16.39
C GLU A 356 -10.63 13.70 15.62
N MET A 357 -9.62 14.55 15.83
CA MET A 357 -8.23 14.19 15.56
C MET A 357 -7.73 13.23 16.64
N GLY A 358 -8.17 11.98 16.52
CA GLY A 358 -8.14 10.99 17.58
C GLY A 358 -6.85 10.20 17.59
N GLN A 359 -5.99 10.46 18.57
CA GLN A 359 -4.76 9.69 18.76
C GLN A 359 -5.07 8.32 19.36
N VAL A 360 -4.67 7.25 18.67
CA VAL A 360 -4.91 5.86 19.05
C VAL A 360 -3.60 5.08 19.08
N HIS A 361 -3.62 3.94 19.77
CA HIS A 361 -2.47 3.05 19.88
C HIS A 361 -2.82 1.62 19.50
N ARG A 362 -2.00 1.00 18.63
CA ARG A 362 -2.17 -0.40 18.23
C ARG A 362 -0.89 -1.18 18.42
N HIS A 363 -1.02 -2.41 18.93
CA HIS A 363 0.09 -3.33 19.14
C HIS A 363 0.46 -4.04 17.82
N GLU A 364 1.04 -3.27 16.90
CA GLU A 364 1.59 -3.80 15.65
C GLU A 364 2.87 -4.61 15.92
N LEU A 365 3.00 -5.75 15.25
CA LEU A 365 4.21 -6.57 15.29
C LEU A 365 5.42 -5.76 14.79
N SER A 366 6.56 -5.90 15.45
CA SER A 366 7.78 -5.12 15.14
C SER A 366 8.22 -5.28 13.68
N GLY A 367 8.12 -6.50 13.13
CA GLY A 367 8.44 -6.79 11.73
C GLY A 367 7.50 -6.15 10.71
N ALA A 368 6.32 -5.67 11.12
CA ALA A 368 5.35 -5.01 10.25
C ALA A 368 5.49 -3.48 10.24
N LEU A 369 6.29 -2.90 11.14
CA LEU A 369 6.47 -1.45 11.23
C LEU A 369 7.19 -0.90 10.00
N HIS A 370 6.72 0.23 9.47
CA HIS A 370 7.29 0.82 8.26
C HIS A 370 7.17 2.34 8.27
N GLY A 371 8.22 3.03 8.75
CA GLY A 371 8.30 4.49 8.73
C GLY A 371 7.06 5.13 9.36
N LEU A 372 6.35 5.97 8.58
CA LEU A 372 5.05 6.55 8.94
C LEU A 372 3.85 5.77 8.38
N MET A 373 4.05 4.81 7.47
CA MET A 373 2.95 4.06 6.83
C MET A 373 2.30 3.06 7.78
N ARG A 374 3.09 2.47 8.70
CA ARG A 374 2.63 1.53 9.71
C ARG A 374 3.36 1.76 11.04
N VAL A 375 2.62 2.29 12.00
CA VAL A 375 3.10 2.81 13.29
C VAL A 375 2.19 2.31 14.43
N ARG A 376 2.68 2.40 15.66
CA ARG A 376 1.98 1.97 16.88
C ARG A 376 1.20 3.07 17.57
N THR A 377 1.57 4.33 17.35
CA THR A 377 0.77 5.51 17.71
C THR A 377 0.46 6.27 16.43
N PHE A 378 -0.79 6.67 16.26
CA PHE A 378 -1.19 7.50 15.15
C PHE A 378 -2.45 8.29 15.47
N THR A 379 -2.67 9.36 14.72
CA THR A 379 -3.83 10.23 14.84
C THR A 379 -4.73 10.02 13.65
N GLN A 380 -5.93 9.52 13.90
CA GLN A 380 -6.94 9.37 12.85
C GLN A 380 -7.75 10.65 12.72
N ASP A 381 -8.09 11.00 11.48
CA ASP A 381 -8.96 12.13 11.16
C ASP A 381 -10.45 11.75 11.27
N ASP A 382 -10.74 11.06 12.37
CA ASP A 382 -11.89 10.20 12.57
C ASP A 382 -13.20 11.00 12.74
N ALA A 383 -14.30 10.43 12.27
CA ALA A 383 -15.62 11.00 12.46
C ALA A 383 -16.72 9.94 12.52
N HIS A 384 -17.67 10.22 13.39
CA HIS A 384 -18.84 9.39 13.68
C HIS A 384 -20.09 10.21 13.38
N ILE A 385 -20.83 9.81 12.35
CA ILE A 385 -22.05 10.48 11.92
C ILE A 385 -23.23 9.65 12.39
N PHE A 386 -24.02 10.19 13.31
CA PHE A 386 -25.29 9.61 13.70
C PHE A 386 -26.39 10.18 12.80
N MET A 387 -27.23 9.32 12.26
CA MET A 387 -28.25 9.68 11.27
C MET A 387 -29.52 8.85 11.42
N LEU A 388 -30.60 9.36 10.83
CA LEU A 388 -31.84 8.61 10.65
C LEU A 388 -31.70 7.59 9.50
N PRO A 389 -32.46 6.49 9.48
CA PRO A 389 -32.45 5.52 8.37
C PRO A 389 -32.64 6.16 7.00
N GLU A 390 -33.56 7.12 6.88
CA GLU A 390 -33.81 7.83 5.62
C GLU A 390 -32.64 8.73 5.14
N GLN A 391 -31.66 9.03 6.01
CA GLN A 391 -30.54 9.93 5.73
C GLN A 391 -29.27 9.19 5.26
N VAL A 392 -29.22 7.86 5.37
CA VAL A 392 -28.01 7.04 5.11
C VAL A 392 -27.40 7.33 3.74
N LYS A 393 -28.21 7.26 2.67
CA LYS A 393 -27.74 7.51 1.30
C LYS A 393 -27.18 8.92 1.12
N SER A 394 -27.88 9.94 1.62
CA SER A 394 -27.45 11.34 1.49
C SER A 394 -26.15 11.63 2.26
N GLU A 395 -25.97 11.03 3.44
CA GLU A 395 -24.75 11.21 4.22
C GLU A 395 -23.56 10.48 3.58
N ILE A 396 -23.73 9.25 3.09
CA ILE A 396 -22.69 8.54 2.31
C ILE A 396 -22.26 9.38 1.11
N ALA A 397 -23.22 9.85 0.32
CA ALA A 397 -22.94 10.68 -0.85
C ALA A 397 -22.15 11.96 -0.50
N GLY A 398 -22.54 12.63 0.59
CA GLY A 398 -21.85 13.82 1.08
C GLY A 398 -20.43 13.56 1.59
N VAL A 399 -20.19 12.41 2.24
CA VAL A 399 -18.85 11.99 2.65
C VAL A 399 -17.98 11.64 1.44
N ILE A 400 -18.52 10.95 0.43
CA ILE A 400 -17.82 10.69 -0.84
C ILE A 400 -17.37 12.00 -1.50
N ASP A 401 -18.25 13.02 -1.57
CA ASP A 401 -17.88 14.33 -2.13
C ASP A 401 -16.81 15.02 -1.31
N PHE A 402 -16.84 14.85 0.02
CA PHE A 402 -15.84 15.43 0.87
C PHE A 402 -14.46 14.77 0.66
N ILE A 403 -14.43 13.45 0.56
CA ILE A 403 -13.21 12.69 0.25
C ILE A 403 -12.65 13.14 -1.11
N ASN A 404 -13.49 13.22 -2.15
CA ASN A 404 -13.09 13.69 -3.47
C ASN A 404 -12.54 15.14 -3.44
N TYR A 405 -13.20 16.04 -2.71
CA TYR A 405 -12.70 17.42 -2.52
C TYR A 405 -11.30 17.44 -1.91
N VAL A 406 -11.07 16.66 -0.86
CA VAL A 406 -9.77 16.59 -0.20
C VAL A 406 -8.71 16.00 -1.12
N TYR A 407 -8.97 14.87 -1.79
CA TYR A 407 -8.00 14.23 -2.67
C TYR A 407 -7.65 15.07 -3.89
N SER A 408 -8.62 15.80 -4.46
CA SER A 408 -8.37 16.69 -5.60
C SER A 408 -7.42 17.84 -5.28
N ILE A 409 -7.37 18.33 -4.03
CA ILE A 409 -6.42 19.36 -3.59
C ILE A 409 -4.96 18.86 -3.67
N PHE A 410 -4.76 17.56 -3.54
CA PHE A 410 -3.44 16.94 -3.61
C PHE A 410 -3.15 16.29 -4.96
N GLY A 411 -4.13 16.26 -5.87
CA GLY A 411 -3.99 15.60 -7.16
C GLY A 411 -3.98 14.07 -7.12
N PHE A 412 -4.50 13.47 -6.06
CA PHE A 412 -4.56 12.02 -5.96
C PHE A 412 -5.62 11.45 -6.92
N LYS A 413 -5.24 10.38 -7.62
CA LYS A 413 -6.19 9.47 -8.24
C LYS A 413 -6.56 8.40 -7.22
N TYR A 414 -7.76 7.86 -7.35
CA TYR A 414 -8.19 6.76 -6.51
C TYR A 414 -9.22 5.88 -7.22
N HIS A 415 -9.33 4.65 -6.73
CA HIS A 415 -10.46 3.77 -7.02
C HIS A 415 -11.16 3.38 -5.72
N ILE A 416 -12.36 2.82 -5.86
CA ILE A 416 -13.20 2.45 -4.73
C ILE A 416 -13.36 0.94 -4.69
N GLU A 417 -13.25 0.38 -3.49
CA GLU A 417 -13.62 -1.00 -3.18
C GLU A 417 -14.82 -1.01 -2.22
N LEU A 418 -15.75 -1.94 -2.45
CA LEU A 418 -16.85 -2.25 -1.53
C LEU A 418 -16.52 -3.57 -0.82
N SER A 419 -16.17 -3.45 0.45
CA SER A 419 -15.72 -4.57 1.28
C SER A 419 -16.89 -5.19 2.03
N THR A 420 -17.14 -6.48 1.80
CA THR A 420 -18.33 -7.21 2.29
C THR A 420 -18.04 -8.02 3.57
N LYS A 421 -19.05 -8.73 4.08
CA LYS A 421 -19.02 -9.42 5.37
C LYS A 421 -17.80 -10.35 5.56
N PRO A 422 -16.95 -10.14 6.59
CA PRO A 422 -15.87 -11.06 6.95
C PRO A 422 -16.39 -12.31 7.66
N GLU A 423 -15.56 -13.36 7.75
CA GLU A 423 -15.85 -14.55 8.54
C GLU A 423 -16.07 -14.21 10.02
N ASP A 424 -15.20 -13.36 10.59
CA ASP A 424 -15.32 -12.85 11.96
C ASP A 424 -16.15 -11.57 12.00
N SER A 425 -17.47 -11.71 12.19
CA SER A 425 -18.44 -10.61 12.13
C SER A 425 -19.49 -10.66 13.25
N MET A 426 -20.05 -9.49 13.54
CA MET A 426 -21.13 -9.27 14.51
C MET A 426 -22.43 -8.88 13.80
N GLY A 427 -23.57 -9.14 14.44
CA GLY A 427 -24.89 -8.81 13.92
C GLY A 427 -25.55 -9.92 13.11
N THR A 428 -26.77 -9.67 12.65
CA THR A 428 -27.57 -10.63 11.88
C THR A 428 -27.25 -10.57 10.39
N GLU A 429 -27.56 -11.64 9.65
CA GLU A 429 -27.39 -11.66 8.18
C GLU A 429 -28.22 -10.56 7.51
N GLU A 430 -29.44 -10.31 8.01
CA GLU A 430 -30.34 -9.27 7.51
C GLU A 430 -29.74 -7.87 7.66
N GLU A 431 -29.14 -7.55 8.82
CA GLU A 431 -28.45 -6.27 9.04
C GLU A 431 -27.27 -6.08 8.08
N TRP A 432 -26.50 -7.14 7.81
CA TRP A 432 -25.38 -7.13 6.87
C TRP A 432 -25.83 -6.93 5.42
N GLU A 433 -26.89 -7.61 5.01
CA GLU A 433 -27.47 -7.46 3.69
C GLU A 433 -28.02 -6.04 3.49
N MET A 434 -28.75 -5.51 4.48
CA MET A 434 -29.24 -4.13 4.46
C MET A 434 -28.10 -3.12 4.37
N ALA A 435 -27.05 -3.28 5.17
CA ALA A 435 -25.90 -2.39 5.19
C ALA A 435 -25.16 -2.41 3.84
N THR A 436 -24.90 -3.60 3.30
CA THR A 436 -24.16 -3.79 2.05
C THR A 436 -24.94 -3.23 0.87
N ASN A 437 -26.25 -3.48 0.82
CA ASN A 437 -27.13 -2.93 -0.21
C ASN A 437 -27.22 -1.41 -0.12
N ALA A 438 -27.28 -0.82 1.07
CA ALA A 438 -27.29 0.63 1.24
C ALA A 438 -26.03 1.30 0.67
N LEU A 439 -24.84 0.73 0.94
CA LEU A 439 -23.57 1.22 0.37
C LEU A 439 -23.54 1.05 -1.16
N LYS A 440 -23.95 -0.12 -1.65
CA LYS A 440 -23.98 -0.44 -3.08
C LYS A 440 -24.92 0.48 -3.87
N GLU A 441 -26.12 0.73 -3.35
CA GLU A 441 -27.09 1.63 -3.96
C GLU A 441 -26.57 3.08 -3.98
N ALA A 442 -25.94 3.55 -2.90
CA ALA A 442 -25.36 4.89 -2.86
C ALA A 442 -24.25 5.08 -3.92
N LEU A 443 -23.42 4.06 -4.16
CA LEU A 443 -22.40 4.07 -5.21
C LEU A 443 -23.02 4.06 -6.62
N ASN A 444 -24.01 3.19 -6.84
CA ASN A 444 -24.71 3.06 -8.11
C ASN A 444 -25.48 4.34 -8.50
N GLU A 445 -26.20 4.95 -7.56
CA GLU A 445 -26.95 6.20 -7.79
C GLU A 445 -26.02 7.36 -8.18
N LYS A 446 -24.78 7.38 -7.65
CA LYS A 446 -23.76 8.35 -8.06
C LYS A 446 -23.04 8.01 -9.36
N GLY A 447 -23.23 6.80 -9.90
CA GLY A 447 -22.52 6.34 -11.09
C GLY A 447 -21.02 6.19 -10.88
N ILE A 448 -20.57 5.87 -9.65
CA ILE A 448 -19.15 5.67 -9.35
C ILE A 448 -18.80 4.20 -9.57
N PRO A 449 -17.80 3.87 -10.40
CA PRO A 449 -17.34 2.50 -10.54
C PRO A 449 -16.64 2.03 -9.25
N PHE A 450 -16.90 0.79 -8.85
CA PHE A 450 -16.28 0.16 -7.69
C PHE A 450 -16.01 -1.33 -7.95
N ILE A 451 -15.07 -1.89 -7.19
CA ILE A 451 -14.72 -3.31 -7.19
C ILE A 451 -15.29 -3.94 -5.90
N ILE A 452 -15.76 -5.18 -5.96
CA ILE A 452 -16.19 -5.90 -4.75
C ILE A 452 -14.96 -6.57 -4.14
N ASN A 453 -14.70 -6.31 -2.85
CA ASN A 453 -13.65 -6.95 -2.07
C ASN A 453 -14.29 -7.87 -1.04
N GLU A 454 -14.39 -9.17 -1.36
CA GLU A 454 -15.13 -10.12 -0.54
C GLU A 454 -14.42 -10.40 0.78
N GLY A 455 -15.14 -10.27 1.90
CA GLY A 455 -14.63 -10.66 3.21
C GLY A 455 -13.75 -9.64 3.93
N ASP A 456 -13.53 -8.45 3.37
CA ASP A 456 -12.66 -7.42 3.99
C ASP A 456 -13.44 -6.36 4.83
N GLY A 457 -14.75 -6.51 5.03
CA GLY A 457 -15.53 -5.62 5.92
C GLY A 457 -14.98 -5.61 7.36
N ALA A 458 -15.29 -4.58 8.17
CA ALA A 458 -14.96 -4.69 9.60
C ALA A 458 -15.99 -5.56 10.32
N PHE A 459 -15.64 -6.06 11.50
CA PHE A 459 -16.49 -6.95 12.27
C PHE A 459 -17.90 -6.37 12.57
N TYR A 460 -18.08 -5.05 12.57
CA TYR A 460 -19.36 -4.38 12.84
C TYR A 460 -20.11 -3.85 11.59
N GLY A 461 -19.57 -4.03 10.37
CA GLY A 461 -20.30 -3.65 9.15
C GLY A 461 -19.45 -3.51 7.87
N PRO A 462 -20.10 -3.41 6.70
CA PRO A 462 -19.43 -3.26 5.41
C PRO A 462 -18.85 -1.86 5.25
N LYS A 463 -17.86 -1.72 4.36
CA LYS A 463 -17.14 -0.46 4.17
C LYS A 463 -16.88 -0.15 2.70
N ILE A 464 -16.86 1.14 2.38
CA ILE A 464 -16.38 1.71 1.13
C ILE A 464 -14.96 2.18 1.37
N ASP A 465 -13.99 1.60 0.68
CA ASP A 465 -12.57 1.92 0.81
C ASP A 465 -12.07 2.71 -0.37
N PHE A 466 -11.27 3.74 -0.09
CA PHE A 466 -10.68 4.62 -1.09
C PHE A 466 -9.19 4.34 -1.18
N HIS A 467 -8.79 3.73 -2.30
CA HIS A 467 -7.43 3.33 -2.58
C HIS A 467 -6.74 4.42 -3.40
N LEU A 468 -5.92 5.23 -2.73
CA LEU A 468 -5.15 6.31 -3.35
C LEU A 468 -3.99 5.77 -4.17
N GLU A 469 -3.90 6.17 -5.43
CA GLU A 469 -2.75 5.91 -6.29
C GLU A 469 -1.70 7.02 -6.11
N ASP A 470 -0.48 6.65 -5.72
CA ASP A 470 0.64 7.58 -5.63
C ASP A 470 1.30 7.85 -6.99
N SER A 471 2.30 8.74 -7.02
CA SER A 471 2.93 9.20 -8.27
C SER A 471 3.78 8.13 -8.99
N ILE A 472 3.92 6.93 -8.41
CA ILE A 472 4.62 5.80 -9.01
C ILE A 472 3.72 4.56 -9.17
N GLY A 473 2.41 4.71 -8.97
CA GLY A 473 1.39 3.70 -9.25
C GLY A 473 1.14 2.70 -8.13
N ARG A 474 1.59 2.95 -6.89
CA ARG A 474 1.20 2.13 -5.74
C ARG A 474 -0.11 2.62 -5.15
N THR A 475 -0.90 1.70 -4.60
CA THR A 475 -2.21 2.00 -4.03
C THR A 475 -2.16 1.94 -2.50
N TRP A 476 -2.83 2.89 -1.85
CA TRP A 476 -2.89 3.03 -0.40
C TRP A 476 -4.32 3.27 0.05
N GLN A 477 -4.88 2.35 0.84
CA GLN A 477 -6.17 2.57 1.50
C GLN A 477 -6.03 3.69 2.54
N CYS A 478 -6.77 4.78 2.34
CA CYS A 478 -6.73 5.96 3.22
C CYS A 478 -8.13 6.30 3.74
N GLY A 479 -9.00 6.73 2.84
CA GLY A 479 -10.38 7.08 3.15
C GLY A 479 -11.23 5.82 3.27
N THR A 480 -12.14 5.82 4.24
CA THR A 480 -13.08 4.72 4.46
C THR A 480 -14.41 5.31 4.92
N ILE A 481 -15.51 4.71 4.46
CA ILE A 481 -16.88 4.97 4.94
C ILE A 481 -17.45 3.63 5.37
N GLN A 482 -17.76 3.48 6.65
CA GLN A 482 -18.24 2.23 7.21
C GLN A 482 -19.59 2.42 7.88
N LEU A 483 -20.55 1.60 7.49
CA LEU A 483 -21.92 1.66 8.00
C LEU A 483 -22.09 0.69 9.16
N ASP A 484 -22.46 1.20 10.33
CA ASP A 484 -22.54 0.45 11.58
C ASP A 484 -23.95 0.54 12.21
N PHE A 485 -24.58 -0.62 12.34
CA PHE A 485 -25.85 -0.82 13.03
C PHE A 485 -25.69 -1.36 14.46
N GLN A 486 -24.52 -1.91 14.79
CA GLN A 486 -24.24 -2.67 16.00
C GLN A 486 -23.87 -1.77 17.18
N MET A 487 -22.91 -0.86 17.00
CA MET A 487 -22.38 -0.09 18.12
C MET A 487 -23.42 0.84 18.78
N PRO A 488 -24.32 1.52 18.03
CA PRO A 488 -25.41 2.26 18.66
C PRO A 488 -26.32 1.40 19.53
N GLN A 489 -26.60 0.15 19.13
CA GLN A 489 -27.41 -0.80 19.91
C GLN A 489 -26.68 -1.23 21.19
N ARG A 490 -25.40 -1.63 21.08
CA ARG A 490 -24.60 -2.11 22.24
C ARG A 490 -24.38 -1.03 23.31
N PHE A 491 -24.47 0.24 22.93
CA PHE A 491 -24.35 1.38 23.85
C PHE A 491 -25.71 1.91 24.36
N ASP A 492 -26.82 1.27 23.97
CA ASP A 492 -28.19 1.72 24.24
C ASP A 492 -28.44 3.17 23.82
N LEU A 493 -27.91 3.56 22.65
CA LEU A 493 -28.11 4.90 22.13
C LEU A 493 -29.54 5.07 21.62
N THR A 494 -30.17 6.18 21.99
CA THR A 494 -31.55 6.46 21.59
C THR A 494 -31.77 7.92 21.24
N TYR A 495 -32.74 8.17 20.36
CA TYR A 495 -33.32 9.48 20.08
C TYR A 495 -34.85 9.43 20.12
N VAL A 496 -35.50 10.59 20.27
CA VAL A 496 -36.96 10.72 20.26
C VAL A 496 -37.44 10.91 18.82
N GLY A 497 -38.23 9.96 18.33
CA GLY A 497 -38.79 9.94 16.98
C GLY A 497 -39.92 10.95 16.75
N LYS A 498 -40.42 11.00 15.51
CA LYS A 498 -41.60 11.81 15.13
C LYS A 498 -42.87 11.35 15.84
N ASP A 499 -42.91 10.07 16.21
CA ASP A 499 -43.96 9.39 16.96
C ASP A 499 -43.87 9.63 18.48
N GLY A 500 -42.79 10.25 18.96
CA GLY A 500 -42.55 10.46 20.40
C GLY A 500 -41.89 9.26 21.10
N GLU A 501 -41.65 8.16 20.40
CA GLU A 501 -41.01 6.96 20.94
C GLU A 501 -39.48 7.03 20.86
N LYS A 502 -38.80 6.14 21.58
CA LYS A 502 -37.34 6.00 21.53
C LYS A 502 -36.93 5.08 20.38
N HIS A 503 -36.04 5.59 19.53
CA HIS A 503 -35.48 4.86 18.38
C HIS A 503 -33.95 4.83 18.48
N VAL A 504 -33.31 3.83 17.88
CA VAL A 504 -31.85 3.71 17.83
C VAL A 504 -31.33 4.42 16.57
N PRO A 505 -30.32 5.30 16.67
CA PRO A 505 -29.73 5.94 15.50
C PRO A 505 -28.85 4.95 14.72
N ILE A 506 -28.70 5.18 13.42
CA ILE A 506 -27.69 4.51 12.59
C ILE A 506 -26.43 5.36 12.60
N MET A 507 -25.26 4.72 12.48
CA MET A 507 -23.99 5.41 12.46
C MET A 507 -23.16 5.08 11.23
N ILE A 508 -22.40 6.07 10.76
CA ILE A 508 -21.26 5.86 9.87
C ILE A 508 -19.97 6.26 10.58
N HIS A 509 -18.96 5.40 10.51
CA HIS A 509 -17.58 5.76 10.77
C HIS A 509 -16.94 6.21 9.48
N ARG A 510 -16.15 7.27 9.53
CA ARG A 510 -15.39 7.67 8.36
C ARG A 510 -14.08 8.33 8.71
N VAL A 511 -13.12 8.13 7.83
CA VAL A 511 -11.82 8.82 7.78
C VAL A 511 -11.61 9.33 6.35
N ILE A 512 -10.85 10.41 6.20
CA ILE A 512 -10.53 10.99 4.89
C ILE A 512 -9.03 10.84 4.63
N PHE A 513 -8.20 11.28 5.56
CA PHE A 513 -6.76 11.02 5.52
C PHE A 513 -6.43 9.58 5.92
N GLY A 514 -7.26 8.99 6.79
CA GLY A 514 -6.88 7.80 7.54
C GLY A 514 -6.07 8.23 8.76
N SER A 515 -4.84 7.74 8.88
CA SER A 515 -3.87 8.28 9.84
C SER A 515 -3.16 9.49 9.24
N VAL A 516 -3.03 10.56 10.03
CA VAL A 516 -2.26 11.77 9.66
C VAL A 516 -0.79 11.41 9.38
N GLU A 517 -0.21 10.50 10.16
CA GLU A 517 1.16 10.00 9.97
C GLU A 517 1.30 9.29 8.62
N ARG A 518 0.42 8.32 8.34
CA ARG A 518 0.41 7.63 7.03
C ARG A 518 0.21 8.62 5.89
N PHE A 519 -0.71 9.57 6.04
CA PHE A 519 -0.99 10.56 5.01
C PHE A 519 0.21 11.48 4.75
N ILE A 520 0.94 11.91 5.79
CA ILE A 520 2.21 12.64 5.64
C ILE A 520 3.26 11.77 4.93
N GLY A 521 3.34 10.48 5.26
CA GLY A 521 4.16 9.52 4.53
C GLY A 521 3.85 9.52 3.04
N ILE A 522 2.58 9.29 2.68
CA ILE A 522 2.10 9.27 1.28
C ILE A 522 2.37 10.60 0.58
N LEU A 523 2.07 11.74 1.20
CA LEU A 523 2.35 13.06 0.62
C LEU A 523 3.85 13.27 0.36
N THR A 524 4.70 12.82 1.28
CA THR A 524 6.16 12.91 1.13
C THR A 524 6.63 12.14 -0.09
N GLU A 525 6.14 10.93 -0.30
CA GLU A 525 6.51 10.10 -1.47
C GLU A 525 5.88 10.64 -2.76
N HIS A 526 4.60 11.02 -2.71
CA HIS A 526 3.85 11.54 -3.84
C HIS A 526 4.53 12.77 -4.45
N PHE A 527 4.92 13.73 -3.62
CA PHE A 527 5.60 14.97 -4.04
C PHE A 527 7.13 14.87 -4.07
N ALA A 528 7.72 13.70 -3.75
CA ALA A 528 9.16 13.54 -3.56
C ALA A 528 9.77 14.62 -2.63
N GLY A 529 9.05 14.99 -1.57
CA GLY A 529 9.37 16.04 -0.60
C GLY A 529 9.18 17.48 -1.09
N LYS A 530 8.79 17.71 -2.35
CA LYS A 530 8.50 19.05 -2.89
C LYS A 530 7.03 19.42 -2.65
N PHE A 531 6.66 19.58 -1.39
CA PHE A 531 5.28 19.86 -1.00
C PHE A 531 4.69 21.09 -1.70
N PRO A 532 3.37 21.11 -1.95
CA PRO A 532 2.65 22.33 -2.33
C PRO A 532 2.96 23.47 -1.36
N LEU A 533 3.00 24.71 -1.86
CA LEU A 533 3.51 25.86 -1.10
C LEU A 533 2.80 26.03 0.26
N TRP A 534 1.48 25.80 0.32
CA TRP A 534 0.70 25.93 1.55
C TRP A 534 1.09 24.92 2.63
N LEU A 535 1.69 23.78 2.27
CA LEU A 535 2.18 22.73 3.18
C LEU A 535 3.68 22.79 3.44
N ALA A 536 4.44 23.39 2.53
CA ALA A 536 5.90 23.38 2.60
C ALA A 536 6.39 23.91 3.96
N PRO A 537 7.26 23.17 4.67
CA PRO A 537 7.74 23.59 6.00
C PRO A 537 8.57 24.87 5.93
N VAL A 538 9.32 25.03 4.84
CA VAL A 538 10.01 26.27 4.47
C VAL A 538 9.53 26.67 3.08
N GLN A 539 8.79 27.77 3.02
CA GLN A 539 8.23 28.28 1.76
C GLN A 539 9.27 29.10 1.00
N VAL A 540 10.04 29.92 1.72
CA VAL A 540 11.10 30.76 1.16
C VAL A 540 12.36 30.62 1.99
N LYS A 541 13.51 30.42 1.33
CA LYS A 541 14.83 30.53 1.96
C LYS A 541 15.62 31.67 1.33
N LEU A 542 15.94 32.68 2.11
CA LEU A 542 16.70 33.85 1.68
C LEU A 542 18.19 33.60 1.90
N LEU A 543 19.00 33.74 0.86
CA LEU A 543 20.44 33.46 0.88
C LEU A 543 21.21 34.73 0.55
N THR A 544 22.11 35.15 1.44
CA THR A 544 23.01 36.26 1.15
C THR A 544 24.27 35.79 0.42
N VAL A 545 24.71 36.57 -0.58
CA VAL A 545 25.99 36.33 -1.27
C VAL A 545 27.18 36.59 -0.33
N THR A 546 27.06 37.57 0.56
CA THR A 546 28.04 37.91 1.60
C THR A 546 27.31 38.39 2.87
N GLU A 547 27.98 38.38 4.02
CA GLU A 547 27.43 38.88 5.29
C GLU A 547 27.04 40.37 5.26
N ARG A 548 27.59 41.17 4.34
CA ARG A 548 27.25 42.60 4.17
C ARG A 548 25.77 42.84 3.90
N PHE A 549 25.04 41.84 3.39
CA PHE A 549 23.61 41.94 3.07
C PHE A 549 22.70 41.32 4.13
N ALA A 550 23.25 40.93 5.30
CA ALA A 550 22.50 40.26 6.37
C ALA A 550 21.32 41.08 6.88
N ASP A 551 21.53 42.37 7.18
CA ASP A 551 20.47 43.25 7.71
C ASP A 551 19.29 43.39 6.74
N PHE A 552 19.58 43.54 5.44
CA PHE A 552 18.54 43.59 4.42
C PHE A 552 17.81 42.25 4.28
N ALA A 553 18.54 41.13 4.32
CA ALA A 553 17.93 39.80 4.25
C ALA A 553 17.00 39.51 5.44
N GLU A 554 17.37 39.93 6.65
CA GLU A 554 16.51 39.84 7.84
C GLU A 554 15.32 40.78 7.77
N GLU A 555 15.49 41.99 7.25
CA GLU A 555 14.36 42.92 7.01
C GLU A 555 13.34 42.30 6.05
N VAL A 556 13.80 41.77 4.91
CA VAL A 556 12.95 41.08 3.94
C VAL A 556 12.31 39.85 4.57
N GLY A 557 13.09 39.02 5.27
CA GLY A 557 12.59 37.84 5.97
C GLY A 557 11.48 38.18 6.96
N ARG A 558 11.63 39.26 7.73
CA ARG A 558 10.60 39.77 8.64
C ARG A 558 9.33 40.21 7.91
N LYS A 559 9.45 40.99 6.82
CA LYS A 559 8.29 41.39 6.00
C LYS A 559 7.50 40.18 5.49
N LEU A 560 8.19 39.16 4.98
CA LEU A 560 7.52 37.94 4.50
C LEU A 560 6.83 37.19 5.64
N ARG A 561 7.45 37.09 6.83
CA ARG A 561 6.83 36.45 8.00
C ARG A 561 5.62 37.21 8.52
N GLU A 562 5.65 38.55 8.51
CA GLU A 562 4.50 39.41 8.87
C GLU A 562 3.30 39.17 7.95
N GLU A 563 3.55 38.76 6.70
CA GLU A 563 2.54 38.35 5.72
C GLU A 563 2.09 36.88 5.86
N GLY A 564 2.57 36.17 6.88
CA GLY A 564 2.21 34.78 7.18
C GLY A 564 3.02 33.72 6.44
N LEU A 565 4.12 34.10 5.78
CA LEU A 565 4.99 33.15 5.07
C LEU A 565 6.03 32.51 5.99
N ARG A 566 6.34 31.24 5.75
CA ARG A 566 7.37 30.49 6.48
C ARG A 566 8.72 30.67 5.83
N VAL A 567 9.54 31.57 6.40
CA VAL A 567 10.81 32.02 5.82
C VAL A 567 12.01 31.73 6.72
N GLU A 568 13.02 31.09 6.13
CA GLU A 568 14.37 30.95 6.69
C GLU A 568 15.33 31.95 6.02
N VAL A 569 16.27 32.48 6.80
CA VAL A 569 17.32 33.40 6.31
C VAL A 569 18.68 32.77 6.60
N ASP A 570 19.50 32.61 5.58
CA ASP A 570 20.84 32.03 5.67
C ASP A 570 21.92 33.09 5.41
N ILE A 571 22.37 33.68 6.50
CA ILE A 571 23.42 34.70 6.53
C ILE A 571 24.83 34.14 6.76
N ARG A 572 25.01 32.81 6.83
CA ARG A 572 26.32 32.20 7.14
C ARG A 572 27.41 32.61 6.14
N ASN A 573 28.66 32.67 6.56
CA ASN A 573 29.80 32.92 5.69
C ASN A 573 30.20 31.69 4.85
N GLU A 574 29.30 31.26 3.98
CA GLU A 574 29.49 30.11 3.09
C GLU A 574 29.37 30.52 1.63
N LYS A 575 30.02 29.78 0.74
CA LYS A 575 29.90 30.03 -0.71
C LYS A 575 28.44 29.93 -1.14
N ILE A 576 27.96 30.91 -1.90
CA ILE A 576 26.55 30.94 -2.35
C ILE A 576 26.11 29.65 -3.07
N GLY A 577 27.00 29.04 -3.86
CA GLY A 577 26.73 27.76 -4.52
C GLY A 577 26.52 26.59 -3.55
N TYR A 578 27.20 26.61 -2.39
CA TYR A 578 26.96 25.64 -1.32
C TYR A 578 25.58 25.84 -0.71
N LYS A 579 25.23 27.08 -0.34
CA LYS A 579 23.92 27.43 0.24
C LYS A 579 22.76 27.05 -0.70
N ILE A 580 22.89 27.36 -1.99
CA ILE A 580 21.88 26.99 -3.01
C ILE A 580 21.73 25.47 -3.10
N ARG A 581 22.84 24.71 -3.08
CA ARG A 581 22.79 23.25 -3.12
C ARG A 581 22.11 22.66 -1.88
N GLU A 582 22.43 23.17 -0.70
CA GLU A 582 21.80 22.76 0.56
C GLU A 582 20.29 23.05 0.54
N ALA A 583 19.89 24.27 0.17
CA ALA A 583 18.48 24.65 0.04
C ALA A 583 17.71 23.78 -0.99
N ARG A 584 18.37 23.35 -2.07
CA ARG A 584 17.79 22.41 -3.05
C ARG A 584 17.62 21.00 -2.48
N ASN A 585 18.57 20.53 -1.68
CA ASN A 585 18.47 19.23 -1.01
C ASN A 585 17.36 19.22 0.06
N GLU A 586 17.18 20.35 0.75
CA GLU A 586 16.03 20.60 1.66
C GLU A 586 14.70 20.78 0.91
N ARG A 587 14.72 20.83 -0.43
CA ARG A 587 13.53 20.93 -1.31
C ARG A 587 12.66 22.17 -1.06
N VAL A 588 13.25 23.26 -0.56
CA VAL A 588 12.58 24.54 -0.34
C VAL A 588 11.82 24.98 -1.60
N SER A 589 10.59 25.47 -1.45
CA SER A 589 9.74 25.88 -2.59
C SER A 589 10.37 27.02 -3.39
N TYR A 590 10.83 28.07 -2.70
CA TYR A 590 11.47 29.22 -3.31
C TYR A 590 12.78 29.60 -2.63
N ILE A 591 13.80 29.85 -3.44
CA ILE A 591 15.11 30.34 -2.98
C ILE A 591 15.25 31.77 -3.49
N GLY A 592 15.42 32.73 -2.57
CA GLY A 592 15.70 34.13 -2.89
C GLY A 592 17.16 34.44 -2.62
N VAL A 593 17.91 34.86 -3.64
CA VAL A 593 19.31 35.28 -3.49
C VAL A 593 19.39 36.79 -3.38
N ILE A 594 20.19 37.28 -2.43
CA ILE A 594 20.38 38.69 -2.13
C ILE A 594 21.86 39.05 -2.29
N GLY A 595 22.15 39.87 -3.30
CA GLY A 595 23.41 40.55 -3.51
C GLY A 595 23.27 42.08 -3.49
N GLU A 596 24.31 42.77 -3.97
CA GLU A 596 24.35 44.24 -4.01
C GLU A 596 23.27 44.82 -4.93
N LYS A 597 23.03 44.17 -6.07
CA LYS A 597 22.01 44.60 -7.05
C LYS A 597 20.61 44.47 -6.46
N GLU A 598 20.32 43.35 -5.80
CA GLU A 598 19.03 43.05 -5.18
C GLU A 598 18.71 44.04 -4.06
N MET A 599 19.69 44.31 -3.18
CA MET A 599 19.56 45.30 -2.11
C MET A 599 19.29 46.71 -2.65
N ASN A 600 20.04 47.15 -3.66
CA ASN A 600 19.89 48.51 -4.22
C ASN A 600 18.58 48.70 -5.00
N SER A 601 18.02 47.63 -5.55
CA SER A 601 16.79 47.68 -6.38
C SER A 601 15.52 47.29 -5.63
N GLY A 602 15.62 46.81 -4.39
CA GLY A 602 14.48 46.30 -3.62
C GLY A 602 13.86 45.03 -4.23
N GLN A 603 14.70 44.17 -4.83
CA GLN A 603 14.27 42.97 -5.55
C GLN A 603 14.95 41.72 -4.98
N LEU A 604 14.47 40.54 -5.37
CA LEU A 604 15.07 39.25 -5.09
C LEU A 604 15.35 38.52 -6.40
N SER A 605 16.52 37.88 -6.51
CA SER A 605 16.73 36.86 -7.54
C SER A 605 16.09 35.56 -7.07
N VAL A 606 14.97 35.18 -7.68
CA VAL A 606 14.13 34.08 -7.22
C VAL A 606 14.29 32.85 -8.10
N ARG A 607 14.44 31.70 -7.44
CA ARG A 607 14.39 30.37 -8.06
C ARG A 607 13.27 29.55 -7.42
N SER A 608 12.44 28.91 -8.24
CA SER A 608 11.42 27.94 -7.84
C SER A 608 11.94 26.49 -7.96
N ASN A 609 11.52 25.61 -7.06
CA ASN A 609 11.78 24.17 -7.17
C ASN A 609 10.93 23.45 -8.25
N LYS A 610 9.91 24.13 -8.79
CA LYS A 610 9.04 23.70 -9.90
C LYS A 610 9.49 24.29 -11.24
N GLU A 611 9.57 25.63 -11.33
CA GLU A 611 9.76 26.37 -12.59
C GLU A 611 11.24 26.69 -12.90
N GLY A 612 12.15 26.49 -11.94
CA GLY A 612 13.56 26.87 -12.11
C GLY A 612 13.79 28.36 -11.86
N GLU A 613 14.63 29.00 -12.68
CA GLU A 613 14.98 30.42 -12.50
C GLU A 613 13.82 31.34 -12.91
N LEU A 614 13.36 32.18 -11.99
CA LEU A 614 12.31 33.17 -12.26
C LEU A 614 12.86 34.57 -12.49
N GLY A 615 14.17 34.77 -12.27
CA GLY A 615 14.83 36.06 -12.43
C GLY A 615 14.60 37.00 -11.26
N SER A 616 14.67 38.30 -11.53
CA SER A 616 14.57 39.35 -10.52
C SER A 616 13.11 39.78 -10.33
N ILE A 617 12.59 39.66 -9.11
CA ILE A 617 11.20 39.98 -8.77
C ILE A 617 11.18 41.01 -7.63
N LYS A 618 10.29 42.00 -7.69
CA LYS A 618 10.06 42.91 -6.56
C LYS A 618 9.49 42.14 -5.38
N ILE A 619 9.87 42.56 -4.17
CA ILE A 619 9.48 41.85 -2.95
C ILE A 619 7.96 41.83 -2.78
N GLU A 620 7.28 42.93 -3.08
CA GLU A 620 5.82 43.06 -2.97
C GLU A 620 5.10 42.14 -3.96
N ASP A 621 5.51 42.16 -5.24
CA ASP A 621 4.96 41.29 -6.28
C ASP A 621 5.18 39.81 -5.95
N PHE A 622 6.33 39.48 -5.33
CA PHE A 622 6.64 38.13 -4.91
C PHE A 622 5.73 37.66 -3.77
N VAL A 623 5.49 38.51 -2.76
CA VAL A 623 4.54 38.21 -1.67
C VAL A 623 3.13 37.96 -2.22
N GLU A 624 2.65 38.80 -3.12
CA GLU A 624 1.33 38.63 -3.74
C GLU A 624 1.22 37.31 -4.52
N LYS A 625 2.26 36.95 -5.29
CA LYS A 625 2.34 35.65 -5.98
C LYS A 625 2.20 34.49 -5.01
N LEU A 626 2.99 34.48 -3.92
CA LEU A 626 2.98 33.38 -2.95
C LEU A 626 1.65 33.27 -2.21
N LYS A 627 1.06 34.39 -1.79
CA LYS A 627 -0.25 34.40 -1.12
C LYS A 627 -1.35 33.85 -2.03
N LYS A 628 -1.31 34.18 -3.32
CA LYS A 628 -2.24 33.64 -4.31
C LYS A 628 -2.06 32.12 -4.45
N GLU A 629 -0.83 31.64 -4.62
CA GLU A 629 -0.54 30.20 -4.75
C GLU A 629 -0.98 29.41 -3.50
N ILE A 630 -0.73 29.94 -2.29
CA ILE A 630 -1.19 29.34 -1.02
C ILE A 630 -2.72 29.28 -0.97
N LYS A 631 -3.40 30.36 -1.37
CA LYS A 631 -4.87 30.43 -1.35
C LYS A 631 -5.52 29.45 -2.32
N GLU A 632 -4.94 29.32 -3.51
CA GLU A 632 -5.40 28.41 -4.55
C GLU A 632 -5.05 26.94 -4.25
N LYS A 633 -4.12 26.71 -3.30
CA LYS A 633 -3.60 25.38 -2.94
C LYS A 633 -3.11 24.60 -4.17
N ALA A 634 -2.51 25.30 -5.13
CA ALA A 634 -1.97 24.69 -6.33
C ALA A 634 -0.83 23.71 -5.99
N TYR A 635 -0.88 22.50 -6.56
CA TYR A 635 0.13 21.46 -6.34
C TYR A 635 1.08 21.29 -7.53
#